data_AF-A0A838RN82-F1
#
_entry.id   AF-A0A838RN82-F1
#
_cell.length_a   1.000
_cell.length_b   1.000
_cell.length_c   1.000
_cell.angle_alpha   90.00
_cell.angle_beta   90.00
_cell.angle_gamma   90.00
#
_symmetry.space_group_name_H-M   'P 1'
#
loop_
_entity.id
_entity.type
_entity.pdbx_description
1 polymer ?
#
loop_
_entity_poly.entity_id
_entity_poly.type
_entity_poly.pdbx_seq_one_letter_code
_entity_poly.pdbx_strand_id
1 'polypeptide(L)'
;MPDPLRQAVLQEALEAARTVHHDVLRGETLGHLAPLLPDEERHGVLQEALTAARAIPEDWQRAAIMVDLALLLPEALQRAVLQEILAIPPIIRAEEKGDVVGLVPPAGARHALILMRLVPHLSEELRQAVLQETLAVVRAIREAPYRASTLVELAPLLPDALRYTMLQDALAAVRLVGSQRPPPEAVA
;
A
#
# COMPACT_ATOMS: atom_id res chain seq x y z
N MET A 1 6.56 27.21 -24.54
CA MET A 1 7.42 27.68 -23.43
C MET A 1 6.59 27.62 -22.16
N PRO A 2 7.09 27.09 -21.04
CA PRO A 2 6.37 27.10 -19.78
C PRO A 2 6.13 28.53 -19.29
N ASP A 3 4.99 28.77 -18.65
CA ASP A 3 4.61 30.07 -18.12
C ASP A 3 5.48 30.42 -16.90
N PRO A 4 6.25 31.54 -16.93
CA PRO A 4 7.12 31.92 -15.82
C PRO A 4 6.38 32.12 -14.50
N LEU A 5 5.10 32.51 -14.54
CA LEU A 5 4.27 32.60 -13.33
C LEU A 5 4.00 31.21 -12.73
N ARG A 6 3.71 30.22 -13.58
CA ARG A 6 3.54 28.83 -13.13
C ARG A 6 4.81 28.30 -12.48
N GLN A 7 5.98 28.58 -13.07
CA GLN A 7 7.25 28.12 -12.51
C GLN A 7 7.54 28.74 -11.14
N ALA A 8 7.27 30.04 -10.97
CA ALA A 8 7.43 30.71 -9.68
C ALA A 8 6.52 30.09 -8.59
N VAL A 9 5.25 29.84 -8.91
CA VAL A 9 4.29 29.21 -7.98
C VAL A 9 4.72 27.78 -7.61
N LEU A 10 5.25 27.00 -8.57
CA LEU A 10 5.75 25.64 -8.30
C LEU A 10 6.97 25.66 -7.37
N GLN A 11 7.88 26.61 -7.55
CA GLN A 11 9.04 26.75 -6.66
C GLN A 11 8.62 27.15 -5.23
N GLU A 12 7.70 28.11 -5.09
CA GLU A 12 7.15 28.48 -3.79
C GLU A 12 6.45 27.30 -3.10
N ALA A 13 5.67 26.53 -3.85
CA ALA A 13 5.02 25.32 -3.33
C ALA A 13 6.03 24.25 -2.89
N LEU A 14 7.14 24.08 -3.62
CA LEU A 14 8.23 23.16 -3.24
C LEU A 14 8.93 23.59 -1.96
N GLU A 15 9.25 24.89 -1.84
CA GLU A 15 9.85 25.42 -0.62
C GLU A 15 8.92 25.22 0.58
N ALA A 16 7.63 25.53 0.42
CA ALA A 16 6.63 25.28 1.45
C ALA A 16 6.57 23.79 1.83
N ALA A 17 6.52 22.88 0.85
CA ALA A 17 6.50 21.44 1.08
C ALA A 17 7.73 20.95 1.87
N ARG A 18 8.93 21.47 1.56
CA ARG A 18 10.17 21.12 2.27
C ARG A 18 10.16 21.54 3.74
N THR A 19 9.45 22.61 4.09
CA THR A 19 9.33 23.07 5.49
C THR A 19 8.33 22.27 6.32
N VAL A 20 7.53 21.38 5.71
CA VAL A 20 6.56 20.55 6.43
C VAL A 20 7.30 19.60 7.37
N HIS A 21 7.03 19.71 8.67
CA HIS A 21 7.64 18.86 9.70
C HIS A 21 7.03 17.46 9.78
N HIS A 22 5.80 17.28 9.30
CA HIS A 22 5.11 16.00 9.34
C HIS A 22 5.51 15.15 8.13
N ASP A 23 6.26 14.07 8.36
CA ASP A 23 6.89 13.30 7.28
C ASP A 23 5.91 12.71 6.27
N VAL A 24 4.73 12.24 6.73
CA VAL A 24 3.63 11.79 5.84
C VAL A 24 3.22 12.91 4.87
N LEU A 25 2.83 14.06 5.41
CA LEU A 25 2.37 15.21 4.61
C LEU A 25 3.48 15.73 3.69
N ARG A 26 4.74 15.74 4.16
CA ARG A 26 5.89 16.15 3.35
C ARG A 26 6.09 15.19 2.17
N GLY A 27 6.10 13.88 2.42
CA GLY A 27 6.25 12.86 1.39
C GLY A 27 5.13 12.92 0.34
N GLU A 28 3.87 13.03 0.76
CA GLU A 28 2.71 13.19 -0.13
C GLU A 28 2.80 14.46 -0.96
N THR A 29 3.08 15.60 -0.32
CA THR A 29 3.11 16.90 -1.01
C THR A 29 4.24 16.94 -2.05
N LEU A 30 5.43 16.48 -1.69
CA LEU A 30 6.56 16.40 -2.65
C LEU A 30 6.26 15.41 -3.78
N GLY A 31 5.62 14.27 -3.48
CA GLY A 31 5.15 13.31 -4.48
C GLY A 31 4.15 13.89 -5.48
N HIS A 32 3.19 14.68 -5.00
CA HIS A 32 2.21 15.36 -5.86
C HIS A 32 2.81 16.48 -6.70
N LEU A 33 3.84 17.18 -6.19
CA LEU A 33 4.51 18.24 -6.93
C LEU A 33 5.45 17.70 -8.01
N ALA A 34 6.11 16.55 -7.78
CA ALA A 34 7.13 16.01 -8.69
C ALA A 34 6.69 15.86 -10.17
N PRO A 35 5.48 15.35 -10.50
CA PRO A 35 5.02 15.27 -11.89
C PRO A 35 4.85 16.63 -12.59
N LEU A 36 4.72 17.72 -11.82
CA LEU A 36 4.53 19.07 -12.34
C LEU A 36 5.87 19.76 -12.67
N LEU A 37 6.99 19.16 -12.30
CA LEU A 37 8.33 19.73 -12.46
C LEU A 37 9.01 19.31 -13.76
N PRO A 38 9.97 20.11 -14.24
CA PRO A 38 10.93 19.69 -15.26
C PRO A 38 11.66 18.41 -14.86
N ASP A 39 12.09 17.61 -15.83
CA ASP A 39 12.72 16.30 -15.60
C ASP A 39 13.99 16.39 -14.74
N GLU A 40 14.72 17.51 -14.84
CA GLU A 40 15.94 17.82 -14.09
C GLU A 40 15.67 17.92 -12.58
N GLU A 41 14.55 18.51 -12.18
CA GLU A 41 14.18 18.70 -10.77
C GLU A 41 13.34 17.53 -10.23
N ARG A 42 12.52 16.91 -11.09
CA ARG A 42 11.62 15.80 -10.72
C ARG A 42 12.36 14.69 -9.97
N HIS A 43 13.52 14.29 -10.46
CA HIS A 43 14.30 13.21 -9.85
C HIS A 43 14.75 13.57 -8.43
N GLY A 44 15.23 14.80 -8.21
CA GLY A 44 15.63 15.27 -6.88
C GLY A 44 14.45 15.30 -5.90
N VAL A 45 13.33 15.85 -6.34
CA VAL A 45 12.11 15.96 -5.51
C VAL A 45 11.54 14.58 -5.16
N LEU A 46 11.57 13.61 -6.08
CA LEU A 46 11.15 12.24 -5.78
C LEU A 46 12.08 11.56 -4.75
N GLN A 47 13.38 11.83 -4.78
CA GLN A 47 14.32 11.31 -3.76
C GLN A 47 14.10 11.97 -2.39
N GLU A 48 13.80 13.26 -2.35
CA GLU A 48 13.40 13.96 -1.12
C GLU A 48 12.10 13.36 -0.56
N ALA A 49 11.10 13.13 -1.41
CA ALA A 49 9.84 12.49 -1.03
C ALA A 49 10.05 11.08 -0.47
N LEU A 50 10.90 10.26 -1.12
CA LEU A 50 11.26 8.92 -0.62
C LEU A 50 12.00 9.00 0.72
N THR A 51 12.88 9.98 0.91
CA THR A 51 13.58 10.19 2.17
C THR A 51 12.61 10.55 3.29
N ALA A 52 11.63 11.43 3.00
CA ALA A 52 10.55 11.74 3.94
C ALA A 52 9.70 10.50 4.25
N ALA A 53 9.34 9.72 3.23
CA ALA A 53 8.58 8.48 3.41
C ALA A 53 9.33 7.49 4.32
N ARG A 54 10.65 7.32 4.11
CA ARG A 54 11.50 6.44 4.94
C ARG A 54 11.61 6.86 6.39
N ALA A 55 11.47 8.15 6.68
CA ALA A 55 11.50 8.68 8.04
C ALA A 55 10.22 8.37 8.83
N ILE A 56 9.13 7.97 8.16
CA ILE A 56 7.86 7.62 8.80
C ILE A 56 8.04 6.39 9.72
N PRO A 57 7.77 6.51 11.03
CA PRO A 57 7.91 5.40 11.98
C PRO A 57 6.94 4.25 11.71
N GLU A 58 5.70 4.58 11.33
CA GLU A 58 4.65 3.60 11.09
C GLU A 58 4.86 2.89 9.74
N ASP A 59 5.30 1.65 9.81
CA ASP A 59 5.60 0.77 8.66
C ASP A 59 4.51 0.78 7.56
N TRP A 60 3.23 0.80 7.93
CA TRP A 60 2.13 0.80 6.96
C TRP A 60 1.96 2.16 6.26
N GLN A 61 2.17 3.28 6.98
CA GLN A 61 2.14 4.62 6.38
C GLN A 61 3.36 4.82 5.49
N ARG A 62 4.54 4.39 5.96
CA ARG A 62 5.77 4.37 5.17
C ARG A 62 5.58 3.61 3.86
N ALA A 63 5.06 2.38 3.92
CA ALA A 63 4.80 1.56 2.74
C ALA A 63 3.79 2.22 1.78
N ALA A 64 2.71 2.83 2.30
CA ALA A 64 1.70 3.52 1.49
C ALA A 64 2.32 4.64 0.65
N ILE A 65 3.07 5.55 1.29
CA ILE A 65 3.70 6.67 0.60
C ILE A 65 4.76 6.18 -0.40
N MET A 66 5.56 5.18 -0.01
CA MET A 66 6.58 4.61 -0.91
C MET A 66 5.96 3.95 -2.14
N VAL A 67 4.78 3.31 -2.02
CA VAL A 67 4.03 2.76 -3.17
C VAL A 67 3.60 3.85 -4.13
N ASP A 68 3.00 4.92 -3.61
CA ASP A 68 2.54 6.04 -4.43
C ASP A 68 3.71 6.71 -5.16
N LEU A 69 4.86 6.87 -4.49
CA LEU A 69 6.08 7.39 -5.09
C LEU A 69 6.70 6.43 -6.10
N ALA A 70 6.65 5.11 -5.87
CA ALA A 70 7.22 4.12 -6.79
C ALA A 70 6.56 4.14 -8.17
N LEU A 71 5.28 4.51 -8.25
CA LEU A 71 4.55 4.68 -9.51
C LEU A 71 5.03 5.89 -10.34
N LEU A 72 5.77 6.82 -9.73
CA LEU A 72 6.32 8.01 -10.39
C LEU A 72 7.79 7.82 -10.82
N LEU A 73 8.41 6.69 -10.47
CA LEU A 73 9.83 6.44 -10.70
C LEU A 73 10.09 5.69 -12.02
N PRO A 74 11.26 5.91 -12.65
CA PRO A 74 11.77 5.03 -13.69
C PRO A 74 11.91 3.59 -13.17
N GLU A 75 11.76 2.61 -14.07
CA GLU A 75 11.70 1.18 -13.73
C GLU A 75 12.87 0.70 -12.84
N ALA A 76 14.09 1.18 -13.08
CA ALA A 76 15.26 0.81 -12.28
C ALA A 76 15.14 1.22 -10.80
N LEU A 77 14.62 2.42 -10.53
CA LEU A 77 14.42 2.92 -9.16
C LEU A 77 13.14 2.35 -8.55
N GLN A 78 12.09 2.20 -9.35
CA GLN A 78 10.85 1.53 -8.95
C GLN A 78 11.16 0.15 -8.36
N ARG A 79 11.99 -0.67 -9.05
CA ARG A 79 12.42 -1.99 -8.54
C ARG A 79 13.07 -1.92 -7.16
N ALA A 80 13.98 -0.97 -6.95
CA ALA A 80 14.67 -0.82 -5.66
C ALA A 80 13.69 -0.46 -4.53
N VAL A 81 12.77 0.49 -4.78
CA VAL A 81 11.75 0.90 -3.81
C VAL A 81 10.78 -0.25 -3.52
N LEU A 82 10.38 -1.01 -4.54
CA LEU A 82 9.54 -2.19 -4.35
C LEU A 82 10.22 -3.25 -3.47
N GLN A 83 11.50 -3.54 -3.70
CA GLN A 83 12.24 -4.47 -2.84
C GLN A 83 12.31 -3.97 -1.39
N GLU A 84 12.45 -2.66 -1.19
CA GLU A 84 12.42 -2.06 0.14
C GLU A 84 11.05 -2.22 0.81
N ILE A 85 9.96 -1.98 0.08
CA ILE A 85 8.58 -2.18 0.57
C ILE A 85 8.34 -3.64 0.92
N LEU A 86 8.75 -4.57 0.05
CA LEU A 86 8.58 -6.02 0.26
C LEU A 86 9.45 -6.54 1.42
N ALA A 87 10.56 -5.86 1.74
CA ALA A 87 11.39 -6.19 2.88
C ALA A 87 10.80 -5.69 4.23
N ILE A 88 9.79 -4.82 4.20
CA ILE A 88 9.08 -4.42 5.42
C ILE A 88 8.35 -5.66 5.94
N PRO A 89 8.74 -6.19 7.11
CA PRO A 89 8.12 -7.39 7.64
C PRO A 89 6.62 -7.12 7.77
N PRO A 90 5.76 -8.02 7.27
CA PRO A 90 4.35 -7.74 7.30
C PRO A 90 3.94 -7.61 8.77
N ILE A 91 3.20 -6.55 9.08
CA ILE A 91 2.74 -6.21 10.42
C ILE A 91 1.64 -7.23 10.77
N ILE A 92 2.05 -8.44 11.13
CA ILE A 92 1.15 -9.57 11.46
C ILE A 92 1.24 -9.87 12.97
N ARG A 93 2.17 -9.22 13.67
CA ARG A 93 2.48 -9.49 15.09
C ARG A 93 2.22 -8.35 16.05
N ALA A 94 1.98 -7.13 15.58
CA ALA A 94 1.60 -6.06 16.47
C ALA A 94 0.09 -6.16 16.74
N GLU A 95 -0.25 -6.55 17.95
CA GLU A 95 -1.49 -6.08 18.57
C GLU A 95 -1.45 -4.55 18.46
N GLU A 96 -2.22 -3.96 17.53
CA GLU A 96 -2.58 -2.55 17.65
C GLU A 96 -3.46 -2.46 18.91
N LYS A 97 -2.79 -2.32 20.08
CA LYS A 97 -3.39 -1.90 21.34
C LYS A 97 -3.94 -0.49 21.12
N GLY A 98 -5.11 -0.39 20.51
CA GLY A 98 -5.70 0.90 20.20
C GLY A 98 -6.79 0.90 19.13
N ASP A 99 -7.17 -0.24 18.55
CA ASP A 99 -8.26 -0.20 17.56
C ASP A 99 -9.62 -0.07 18.27
N VAL A 100 -10.02 1.19 18.45
CA VAL A 100 -11.35 1.58 18.90
C VAL A 100 -12.29 1.37 17.72
N VAL A 101 -13.03 0.25 17.76
CA VAL A 101 -14.21 -0.01 16.90
C VAL A 101 -13.87 -0.19 15.42
N GLY A 102 -13.54 -1.43 15.00
CA GLY A 102 -14.01 -2.11 13.77
C GLY A 102 -14.09 -1.38 12.41
N LEU A 103 -13.47 -0.21 12.26
CA LEU A 103 -13.56 0.68 11.09
C LEU A 103 -12.25 0.72 10.31
N VAL A 104 -11.14 0.29 10.92
CA VAL A 104 -9.82 0.25 10.28
C VAL A 104 -9.44 -1.22 10.01
N PRO A 105 -9.15 -1.60 8.75
CA PRO A 105 -8.67 -2.95 8.44
C PRO A 105 -7.37 -3.24 9.20
N PRO A 106 -7.10 -4.47 9.64
CA PRO A 106 -5.86 -4.80 10.36
C PRO A 106 -4.65 -4.47 9.48
N ALA A 107 -3.51 -4.18 10.11
CA ALA A 107 -2.31 -3.72 9.43
C ALA A 107 -1.88 -4.64 8.24
N GLY A 108 -2.04 -5.96 8.38
CA GLY A 108 -1.82 -6.91 7.28
C GLY A 108 -2.77 -6.73 6.09
N ALA A 109 -4.05 -6.44 6.32
CA ALA A 109 -5.00 -6.12 5.25
C ALA A 109 -4.63 -4.79 4.56
N ARG A 110 -4.28 -3.76 5.33
CA ARG A 110 -3.83 -2.46 4.77
C ARG A 110 -2.61 -2.63 3.88
N HIS A 111 -1.61 -3.38 4.34
CA HIS A 111 -0.40 -3.68 3.58
C HIS A 111 -0.74 -4.40 2.26
N ALA A 112 -1.57 -5.45 2.32
CA ALA A 112 -1.98 -6.17 1.12
C ALA A 112 -2.71 -5.28 0.10
N LEU A 113 -3.63 -4.42 0.56
CA LEU A 113 -4.34 -3.47 -0.32
C LEU A 113 -3.37 -2.47 -0.98
N ILE A 114 -2.39 -1.99 -0.23
CA ILE A 114 -1.34 -1.09 -0.76
C ILE A 114 -0.54 -1.78 -1.85
N LEU A 115 -0.10 -3.03 -1.64
CA LEU A 115 0.63 -3.80 -2.65
C LEU A 115 -0.22 -4.10 -3.90
N MET A 116 -1.52 -4.37 -3.74
CA MET A 116 -2.43 -4.60 -4.87
C MET A 116 -2.52 -3.40 -5.81
N ARG A 117 -2.38 -2.17 -5.31
CA ARG A 117 -2.39 -0.95 -6.14
C ARG A 117 -1.23 -0.91 -7.14
N LEU A 118 -0.12 -1.59 -6.86
CA LEU A 118 1.02 -1.65 -7.76
C LEU A 118 0.80 -2.60 -8.93
N VAL A 119 0.10 -3.72 -8.72
CA VAL A 119 0.00 -4.86 -9.65
C VAL A 119 -0.33 -4.46 -11.11
N PRO A 120 -1.28 -3.52 -11.39
CA PRO A 120 -1.60 -3.13 -12.76
C PRO A 120 -0.48 -2.38 -13.50
N HIS A 121 0.48 -1.82 -12.76
CA HIS A 121 1.51 -0.91 -13.26
C HIS A 121 2.90 -1.55 -13.36
N LEU A 122 3.01 -2.85 -13.09
CA LEU A 122 4.28 -3.58 -13.06
C LEU A 122 4.51 -4.45 -14.30
N SER A 123 5.79 -4.65 -14.63
CA SER A 123 6.24 -5.71 -15.55
C SER A 123 5.81 -7.09 -15.02
N GLU A 124 5.73 -8.11 -15.88
CA GLU A 124 5.28 -9.44 -15.47
C GLU A 124 6.11 -10.04 -14.33
N GLU A 125 7.43 -9.83 -14.33
CA GLU A 125 8.32 -10.35 -13.30
C GLU A 125 8.05 -9.70 -11.93
N LEU A 126 7.93 -8.38 -11.90
CA LEU A 126 7.63 -7.64 -10.67
C LEU A 126 6.19 -7.90 -10.21
N ARG A 127 5.26 -8.02 -11.15
CA ARG A 127 3.88 -8.36 -10.86
C ARG A 127 3.79 -9.71 -10.15
N GLN A 128 4.46 -10.74 -10.65
CA GLN A 128 4.48 -12.05 -10.01
C GLN A 128 5.07 -11.99 -8.60
N ALA A 129 6.19 -11.27 -8.41
CA ALA A 129 6.79 -11.11 -7.09
C ALA A 129 5.84 -10.42 -6.10
N VAL A 130 5.22 -9.31 -6.49
CA VAL A 130 4.27 -8.56 -5.65
C VAL A 130 3.02 -9.38 -5.35
N LEU A 131 2.48 -10.14 -6.31
CA LEU A 131 1.32 -11.02 -6.08
C LEU A 131 1.62 -12.15 -5.09
N GLN A 132 2.81 -12.76 -5.16
CA GLN A 132 3.22 -13.81 -4.22
C GLN A 132 3.36 -13.27 -2.80
N GLU A 133 4.01 -12.11 -2.64
CA GLU A 133 4.15 -11.49 -1.32
C GLU A 133 2.78 -11.05 -0.78
N THR A 134 1.96 -10.39 -1.61
CA THR A 134 0.59 -10.01 -1.24
C THR A 134 -0.20 -11.22 -0.75
N LEU A 135 -0.09 -12.36 -1.43
CA LEU A 135 -0.75 -13.59 -0.99
C LEU A 135 -0.20 -14.12 0.34
N ALA A 136 1.11 -14.06 0.56
CA ALA A 136 1.72 -14.45 1.83
C ALA A 136 1.21 -13.57 2.99
N VAL A 137 1.15 -12.25 2.79
CA VAL A 137 0.58 -11.30 3.75
C VAL A 137 -0.88 -11.63 4.04
N VAL A 138 -1.70 -11.82 3.00
CA VAL A 138 -3.13 -12.13 3.14
C VAL A 138 -3.36 -13.43 3.90
N ARG A 139 -2.59 -14.49 3.60
CA ARG A 139 -2.70 -15.77 4.30
C ARG A 139 -2.39 -15.68 5.78
N ALA A 140 -1.50 -14.77 6.15
CA ALA A 140 -1.07 -14.60 7.52
C ALA A 140 -1.97 -13.63 8.33
N ILE A 141 -2.95 -12.96 7.71
CA ILE A 141 -4.06 -12.28 8.41
C ILE A 141 -4.83 -13.30 9.27
N ARG A 142 -4.97 -13.02 10.57
CA ARG A 142 -5.62 -13.94 11.53
C ARG A 142 -7.13 -13.81 11.51
N GLU A 143 -7.60 -12.58 11.31
CA GLU A 143 -9.01 -12.22 11.30
C GLU A 143 -9.66 -12.74 10.02
N ALA A 144 -10.40 -13.84 10.15
CA ALA A 144 -11.02 -14.52 9.03
C ALA A 144 -11.90 -13.61 8.13
N PRO A 145 -12.68 -12.63 8.65
CA PRO A 145 -13.43 -11.69 7.81
C PRO A 145 -12.53 -10.84 6.91
N TYR A 146 -11.46 -10.27 7.47
CA TYR A 146 -10.52 -9.43 6.71
C TYR A 146 -9.73 -10.27 5.72
N ARG A 147 -9.25 -11.45 6.12
CA ARG A 147 -8.58 -12.39 5.21
C ARG A 147 -9.46 -12.74 4.00
N ALA A 148 -10.74 -13.05 4.24
CA ALA A 148 -11.68 -13.37 3.17
C ALA A 148 -11.91 -12.18 2.23
N SER A 149 -12.15 -10.98 2.79
CA SER A 149 -12.36 -9.76 1.98
C SER A 149 -11.14 -9.47 1.11
N THR A 150 -9.95 -9.49 1.69
CA THR A 150 -8.71 -9.20 0.95
C THR A 150 -8.40 -10.27 -0.11
N LEU A 151 -8.74 -11.55 0.12
CA LEU A 151 -8.63 -12.59 -0.91
C LEU A 151 -9.58 -12.35 -2.10
N VAL A 152 -10.80 -11.89 -1.83
CA VAL A 152 -11.77 -11.53 -2.88
C VAL A 152 -11.25 -10.37 -3.72
N GLU A 153 -10.65 -9.36 -3.08
CA GLU A 153 -10.04 -8.22 -3.77
C GLU A 153 -8.80 -8.60 -4.58
N LEU A 154 -8.03 -9.60 -4.13
CA LEU A 154 -6.88 -10.13 -4.88
C LEU A 154 -7.30 -10.95 -6.11
N ALA A 155 -8.48 -11.58 -6.09
CA ALA A 155 -8.89 -12.55 -7.11
C ALA A 155 -8.87 -12.03 -8.56
N PRO A 156 -9.34 -10.79 -8.88
CA PRO A 156 -9.27 -10.24 -10.23
C PRO A 156 -7.83 -10.05 -10.74
N LEU A 157 -6.88 -9.86 -9.82
CA LEU A 157 -5.48 -9.61 -10.13
C LEU A 157 -4.66 -10.88 -10.37
N LEU A 158 -5.22 -12.05 -10.05
CA LEU A 158 -4.53 -13.34 -10.18
C LEU A 158 -4.74 -13.98 -11.55
N PRO A 159 -3.75 -14.74 -12.05
CA PRO A 159 -3.95 -15.68 -13.16
C PRO A 159 -5.06 -16.69 -12.85
N ASP A 160 -5.79 -17.13 -13.88
CA ASP A 160 -6.95 -18.03 -13.72
C ASP A 160 -6.64 -19.30 -12.92
N ALA A 161 -5.42 -19.86 -13.09
CA ALA A 161 -4.95 -21.04 -12.39
C ALA A 161 -4.89 -20.87 -10.86
N LEU A 162 -4.60 -19.66 -10.36
CA LEU A 162 -4.53 -19.36 -8.93
C LEU A 162 -5.85 -18.82 -8.39
N ARG A 163 -6.65 -18.17 -9.25
CA ARG A 163 -7.93 -17.55 -8.87
C ARG A 163 -8.90 -18.56 -8.25
N TYR A 164 -9.02 -19.75 -8.82
CA TYR A 164 -9.95 -20.78 -8.32
C TYR A 164 -9.59 -21.25 -6.91
N THR A 165 -8.32 -21.58 -6.67
CA THR A 165 -7.83 -22.01 -5.35
C THR A 165 -8.02 -20.91 -4.29
N MET A 166 -7.78 -19.64 -4.66
CA MET A 166 -7.94 -18.53 -3.72
C MET A 166 -9.39 -18.24 -3.34
N LEU A 167 -10.32 -18.40 -4.29
CA LEU A 167 -11.75 -18.30 -4.00
C LEU A 167 -12.22 -19.43 -3.07
N GLN A 168 -11.63 -20.62 -3.18
CA GLN A 168 -11.89 -21.71 -2.22
C GLN A 168 -11.34 -21.38 -0.83
N ASP A 169 -10.12 -20.86 -0.73
CA ASP A 169 -9.52 -20.42 0.54
C ASP A 169 -10.35 -19.29 1.19
N ALA A 170 -10.83 -18.33 0.40
CA ALA A 170 -11.71 -17.26 0.87
C ALA A 170 -13.03 -17.80 1.40
N LEU A 171 -13.67 -18.72 0.65
CA LEU A 171 -14.92 -19.36 1.06
C LEU A 171 -14.74 -20.19 2.35
N ALA A 172 -13.63 -20.89 2.50
CA ALA A 172 -13.29 -21.61 3.73
C ALA A 172 -13.13 -20.64 4.92
N ALA A 173 -12.47 -19.50 4.73
CA ALA A 173 -12.35 -18.47 5.76
C ALA A 173 -13.72 -17.89 6.17
N VAL A 174 -14.61 -17.59 5.23
CA VAL A 174 -15.98 -17.10 5.54
C VAL A 174 -16.80 -18.13 6.29
N ARG A 175 -16.71 -19.42 5.93
CA ARG A 175 -17.44 -20.50 6.60
C ARG A 175 -17.03 -20.65 8.07
N LEU A 176 -15.75 -20.49 8.38
CA LEU A 176 -15.24 -20.51 9.76
C LEU A 176 -15.84 -19.39 10.63
N VAL A 177 -16.17 -18.24 10.03
CA VAL A 177 -16.86 -17.12 10.71
C VAL A 177 -18.32 -17.48 10.99
N GLY A 178 -19.02 -18.08 10.01
CA GLY A 178 -20.40 -18.52 10.16
C GLY A 178 -20.60 -19.60 11.24
N SER A 179 -19.63 -20.51 11.39
CA SER A 179 -19.66 -21.56 12.41
C SER A 179 -19.31 -21.09 13.83
N GLN A 180 -18.69 -19.92 13.99
CA GLN A 180 -18.36 -19.33 15.30
C GLN A 180 -19.46 -18.41 15.84
N ARG A 181 -20.53 -18.16 15.06
CA ARG A 181 -21.72 -17.44 15.53
C ARG A 181 -22.58 -18.44 16.32
N PRO A 182 -22.82 -18.25 17.63
CA PRO A 182 -23.74 -19.11 18.35
C PRO A 182 -25.13 -19.06 17.67
N PRO A 183 -25.88 -20.18 17.62
CA PRO A 183 -27.22 -20.16 17.07
C PRO A 183 -28.05 -19.08 17.77
N PRO A 184 -28.95 -18.36 17.06
CA PRO A 184 -29.81 -17.38 17.70
C PRO A 184 -30.53 -18.09 18.84
N GLU A 185 -30.32 -17.62 20.08
CA GLU A 185 -30.99 -18.15 21.25
C GLU A 185 -32.47 -18.22 20.92
N ALA A 186 -33.01 -19.44 20.98
CA ALA A 186 -34.44 -19.66 20.90
C ALA A 186 -35.05 -18.91 22.09
N VAL A 187 -35.54 -17.70 21.84
CA VAL A 187 -36.43 -16.99 22.76
C VAL A 187 -37.70 -17.82 22.81
N ALA A 188 -37.74 -18.73 23.78
CA ALA A 188 -38.90 -19.50 24.19
C ALA A 188 -39.84 -18.63 25.04
#